data_AF-A0A0D1YBX7-F1
#
_entry.id   AF-A0A0D1YBX7-F1
#
_cell.length_a   1.000
_cell.length_b   1.000
_cell.length_c   1.000
_cell.angle_alpha   90.00
_cell.angle_beta   90.00
_cell.angle_gamma   90.00
#
_symmetry.space_group_name_H-M   'P 1'
#
loop_
_entity.id
_entity.type
_entity.pdbx_description
1 polymer ?
#
loop_
_entity_poly.entity_id
_entity_poly.type
_entity_poly.pdbx_seq_one_letter_code
_entity_poly.pdbx_strand_id
1 'polypeptide(L)'
;MKLIGSKQEQDFRKELATSNIIKAQGEKERAILKALRNIFGEIKSAYILNWTPEQGEDIFTILIDLDKIAKVEISRVNNSEAPIIETFKLKDFQKGLSKVFQIKLAVAIDLAKKDHQNG
;
A
#
# COMPACT_ATOMS: atom_id res chain seq x y z
N MET A 1 -8.31 15.86 -1.35
CA MET A 1 -9.74 15.50 -1.34
C MET A 1 -10.22 15.40 0.10
N LYS A 2 -11.45 15.81 0.43
CA LYS A 2 -12.04 15.66 1.77
C LYS A 2 -12.98 14.46 1.77
N LEU A 3 -12.84 13.55 2.74
CA LEU A 3 -13.74 12.40 2.92
C LEU A 3 -15.08 12.88 3.49
N ILE A 4 -16.19 12.37 2.97
CA ILE A 4 -17.55 12.80 3.34
C ILE A 4 -18.39 11.69 3.99
N GLY A 5 -17.83 10.51 4.18
CA GLY A 5 -18.50 9.33 4.73
C GLY A 5 -19.29 8.51 3.72
N SER A 6 -18.98 8.61 2.42
CA SER A 6 -19.75 7.93 1.37
C SER A 6 -19.68 6.40 1.46
N LYS A 7 -20.65 5.69 0.87
CA LYS A 7 -20.63 4.22 0.82
C LYS A 7 -19.33 3.68 0.22
N GLN A 8 -18.83 4.33 -0.83
CA GLN A 8 -17.58 3.96 -1.48
C GLN A 8 -16.37 4.13 -0.56
N GLU A 9 -16.32 5.19 0.25
CA GLU A 9 -15.25 5.38 1.25
C GLU A 9 -15.30 4.32 2.34
N GLN A 10 -16.50 3.92 2.77
CA GLN A 10 -16.67 2.87 3.77
C GLN A 10 -16.25 1.49 3.24
N ASP A 11 -16.55 1.19 1.98
CA ASP A 11 -16.11 -0.03 1.32
C ASP A 11 -14.59 -0.10 1.26
N PHE A 12 -13.94 0.97 0.77
CA PHE A 12 -12.48 1.06 0.78
C PHE A 12 -11.89 0.98 2.18
N ARG A 13 -12.54 1.55 3.20
CA ARG A 13 -12.03 1.47 4.57
C ARG A 13 -12.01 0.03 5.08
N LYS A 14 -13.03 -0.78 4.76
CA LYS A 14 -13.08 -2.20 5.11
C LYS A 14 -11.99 -2.98 4.38
N GLU A 15 -11.87 -2.77 3.07
CA GLU A 15 -10.86 -3.43 2.22
C GLU A 15 -9.43 -3.11 2.67
N LEU A 16 -9.14 -1.84 2.95
CA LEU A 16 -7.80 -1.40 3.37
C LEU A 16 -7.45 -1.87 4.78
N ALA A 17 -8.43 -1.94 5.69
CA ALA A 17 -8.21 -2.45 7.04
C ALA A 17 -7.75 -3.92 7.03
N THR A 18 -8.22 -4.73 6.08
CA THR A 18 -7.77 -6.12 5.92
C THR A 18 -6.44 -6.24 5.14
N SER A 19 -6.04 -5.18 4.44
CA SER A 19 -4.87 -5.16 3.55
C SER A 19 -3.62 -4.54 4.20
N ASN A 20 -3.59 -4.46 5.54
CA ASN A 20 -2.46 -3.92 6.28
C ASN A 20 -1.34 -4.98 6.37
N ILE A 21 -0.25 -4.73 5.63
CA ILE A 21 0.86 -5.68 5.47
C ILE A 21 1.61 -5.89 6.79
N ILE A 22 1.64 -4.88 7.67
CA ILE A 22 2.30 -5.00 8.99
C ILE A 22 1.59 -6.04 9.85
N LYS A 23 0.26 -6.15 9.70
CA LYS A 23 -0.58 -7.09 10.46
C LYS A 23 -0.76 -8.43 9.73
N ALA A 24 -0.29 -8.53 8.48
CA ALA A 24 -0.44 -9.72 7.67
C ALA A 24 0.53 -10.84 8.11
N GLN A 25 0.09 -12.08 7.97
CA GLN A 25 0.88 -13.26 8.36
C GLN A 25 1.38 -14.09 7.17
N GLY A 26 1.01 -13.73 5.94
CA GLY A 26 1.41 -14.46 4.74
C GLY A 26 2.90 -14.27 4.39
N GLU A 27 3.44 -15.24 3.66
CA GLU A 27 4.86 -15.28 3.29
C GLU A 27 5.24 -14.13 2.35
N LYS A 28 4.39 -13.85 1.35
CA LYS A 28 4.59 -12.74 0.40
C LYS A 28 4.58 -11.40 1.13
N GLU A 29 3.62 -11.19 2.03
CA GLU A 29 3.49 -9.96 2.80
C GLU A 29 4.70 -9.74 3.71
N ARG A 30 5.24 -10.80 4.31
CA ARG A 30 6.49 -10.73 5.09
C ARG A 30 7.70 -10.38 4.21
N ALA A 31 7.80 -10.95 3.01
CA ALA A 31 8.85 -10.63 2.05
C ALA A 31 8.77 -9.16 1.61
N ILE A 32 7.57 -8.68 1.25
CA ILE A 32 7.29 -7.28 0.94
C ILE A 32 7.69 -6.38 2.11
N LEU A 33 7.21 -6.68 3.32
CA LEU A 33 7.48 -5.86 4.51
C LEU A 33 8.97 -5.79 4.83
N LYS A 34 9.70 -6.91 4.70
CA LYS A 34 11.16 -6.95 4.88
C LYS A 34 11.86 -6.07 3.85
N ALA A 35 11.49 -6.19 2.57
CA ALA A 35 12.07 -5.41 1.50
C ALA A 35 11.79 -3.90 1.66
N LEU A 36 10.57 -3.54 2.07
CA LEU A 36 10.21 -2.16 2.39
C LEU A 36 11.01 -1.62 3.59
N ARG A 37 11.16 -2.39 4.68
CA ARG A 37 11.93 -1.97 5.86
C ARG A 37 13.41 -1.75 5.56
N ASN A 38 13.97 -2.50 4.61
CA ASN A 38 15.35 -2.27 4.16
C ASN A 38 15.54 -0.91 3.48
N ILE A 39 14.48 -0.36 2.87
CA ILE A 39 14.54 0.91 2.13
C ILE A 39 14.11 2.08 3.02
N PHE A 40 13.01 1.92 3.76
CA PHE A 40 12.39 3.00 4.53
C PHE A 40 12.73 2.98 6.02
N GLY A 41 13.37 1.92 6.52
CA GLY A 41 13.66 1.73 7.94
C GLY A 41 12.42 1.27 8.71
N GLU A 42 12.14 1.91 9.84
CA GLU A 42 10.95 1.63 10.63
C GLU A 42 9.70 2.12 9.87
N ILE A 43 8.70 1.24 9.74
CA ILE A 43 7.43 1.54 9.07
C ILE A 43 6.30 1.35 10.08
N LYS A 44 5.48 2.39 10.26
CA LYS A 44 4.36 2.39 11.21
C LYS A 44 3.06 1.92 10.57
N SER A 45 2.86 2.21 9.27
CA SER A 45 1.70 1.72 8.53
C SER A 45 2.04 1.40 7.08
N ALA A 46 1.51 0.28 6.56
CA ALA A 46 1.64 -0.10 5.16
C ALA A 46 0.32 -0.68 4.64
N TYR A 47 -0.26 -0.05 3.61
CA TYR A 47 -1.58 -0.39 3.06
C TYR A 47 -1.50 -0.68 1.57
N ILE A 48 -1.96 -1.86 1.13
CA ILE A 48 -2.06 -2.19 -0.29
C ILE A 48 -3.19 -1.37 -0.92
N LEU A 49 -2.82 -0.44 -1.80
CA LEU A 49 -3.76 0.37 -2.58
C LEU A 49 -4.24 -0.37 -3.82
N ASN A 50 -3.38 -1.18 -4.43
CA ASN A 50 -3.71 -1.94 -5.62
C ASN A 50 -2.86 -3.20 -5.74
N TRP A 51 -3.44 -4.21 -6.38
CA TRP A 51 -2.74 -5.41 -6.80
C TRP A 51 -3.03 -5.61 -8.30
N THR A 52 -1.97 -5.58 -9.09
CA THR A 52 -2.03 -5.86 -10.53
C THR A 52 -1.34 -7.21 -10.79
N PRO A 53 -2.08 -8.23 -11.23
CA PRO A 53 -1.50 -9.49 -11.66
C PRO A 53 -0.89 -9.34 -13.06
N GLU A 54 0.42 -9.44 -13.19
CA GLU A 54 1.13 -9.42 -14.49
C GLU A 54 1.59 -10.83 -14.89
N GLN A 55 2.15 -10.95 -16.10
CA GLN A 55 2.65 -12.23 -16.60
C GLN A 55 3.84 -12.70 -15.76
N GLY A 56 3.59 -13.69 -14.90
CA GLY A 56 4.62 -14.26 -14.03
C GLY A 56 4.93 -13.43 -12.79
N GLU A 57 4.26 -12.29 -12.56
CA GLU A 57 4.56 -11.38 -11.45
C GLU A 57 3.30 -10.82 -10.79
N ASP A 58 3.42 -10.43 -9.52
CA ASP A 58 2.46 -9.65 -8.77
C ASP A 58 3.02 -8.24 -8.54
N ILE A 59 2.32 -7.20 -9.00
CA ILE A 59 2.68 -5.81 -8.74
C ILE A 59 1.75 -5.23 -7.67
N PHE A 60 2.30 -4.91 -6.51
CA PHE A 60 1.58 -4.27 -5.41
C PHE A 60 1.90 -2.78 -5.36
N THR A 61 0.87 -1.94 -5.36
CA THR A 61 1.02 -0.51 -5.03
C THR A 61 0.65 -0.29 -3.59
N ILE A 62 1.57 0.25 -2.79
CA ILE A 62 1.46 0.29 -1.33
C ILE A 62 1.68 1.73 -0.84
N LEU A 63 0.80 2.21 0.04
CA LEU A 63 1.02 3.42 0.82
C LEU A 63 1.87 3.07 2.04
N ILE A 64 3.01 3.73 2.18
CA ILE A 64 3.93 3.62 3.31
C ILE A 64 3.83 4.88 4.16
N ASP A 65 3.52 4.68 5.43
CA ASP A 65 3.19 5.72 6.38
C ASP A 65 2.12 6.69 5.83
N LEU A 66 2.47 7.95 5.63
CA LEU A 66 1.54 9.01 5.25
C LEU A 66 1.82 9.62 3.87
N ASP A 67 3.03 9.46 3.33
CA ASP A 67 3.52 10.30 2.24
C ASP A 67 4.38 9.58 1.18
N LYS A 68 4.62 8.28 1.36
CA LYS A 68 5.45 7.47 0.45
C LYS A 68 4.61 6.41 -0.22
N ILE A 69 4.83 6.22 -1.51
CA ILE A 69 4.22 5.13 -2.28
C ILE A 69 5.35 4.20 -2.73
N ALA A 70 5.15 2.91 -2.55
CA ALA A 70 6.05 1.88 -3.07
C ALA A 70 5.28 1.00 -4.05
N LYS A 71 5.84 0.79 -5.24
CA LYS A 71 5.45 -0.33 -6.10
C LYS A 71 6.41 -1.48 -5.83
N VAL A 72 5.86 -2.65 -5.55
CA VAL A 72 6.62 -3.85 -5.22
C VAL A 72 6.24 -4.93 -6.21
N GLU A 73 7.22 -5.39 -6.97
CA GLU A 73 7.07 -6.45 -7.97
C GLU A 73 7.64 -7.74 -7.40
N ILE A 74 6.84 -8.80 -7.43
CA ILE A 74 7.22 -10.12 -6.90
C ILE A 74 6.97 -11.18 -7.96
N SER A 75 8.01 -11.96 -8.24
CA SER A 75 7.93 -13.15 -9.09
C SER A 75 6.95 -14.18 -8.50
N ARG A 76 6.01 -14.63 -9.33
CA ARG A 76 5.12 -15.76 -9.04
C ARG A 76 5.75 -17.11 -9.35
N VAL A 77 6.81 -17.10 -10.15
CA VAL A 77 7.46 -18.30 -10.69
C VAL A 77 8.68 -18.67 -9.86
N ASN A 78 9.43 -17.68 -9.36
CA ASN A 78 10.65 -17.91 -8.59
C ASN A 78 10.63 -17.13 -7.27
N ASN A 79 10.26 -17.82 -6.20
CA ASN A 79 10.20 -17.26 -4.85
C ASN A 79 11.58 -16.88 -4.26
N SER A 80 12.69 -17.22 -4.94
CA SER A 80 14.04 -16.83 -4.53
C SER A 80 14.45 -15.46 -5.08
N GLU A 81 13.72 -14.93 -6.07
CA GLU A 81 13.97 -13.58 -6.58
C GLU A 81 13.58 -12.53 -5.55
N ALA A 82 14.48 -11.59 -5.31
CA ALA A 82 14.21 -10.48 -4.42
C ALA A 82 13.13 -9.57 -5.03
N PRO A 83 12.18 -9.05 -4.23
CA PRO A 83 11.20 -8.09 -4.73
C PRO A 83 11.88 -6.85 -5.30
N ILE A 84 11.41 -6.39 -6.46
CA ILE A 84 11.85 -5.11 -7.05
C ILE A 84 10.97 -4.01 -6.46
N ILE A 85 11.60 -2.92 -5.99
CA ILE A 85 10.88 -1.81 -5.35
C ILE A 85 11.16 -0.50 -6.07
N GLU A 86 10.09 0.12 -6.55
CA GLU A 86 10.10 1.50 -7.02
C GLU A 86 9.41 2.42 -6.00
N THR A 87 10.04 3.55 -5.67
CA THR A 87 9.53 4.48 -4.67
C THR A 87 9.09 5.80 -5.30
N PHE A 88 7.93 6.30 -4.89
CA PHE A 88 7.35 7.55 -5.36
C PHE A 88 6.94 8.43 -4.19
N LYS A 89 7.09 9.75 -4.35
CA LYS A 89 6.45 10.70 -3.44
C LYS A 89 4.96 10.71 -3.70
N LEU A 90 4.15 10.75 -2.64
CA LEU A 90 2.69 10.79 -2.73
C LEU A 90 2.20 11.90 -3.68
N LYS A 91 2.82 13.09 -3.62
CA LYS A 91 2.43 14.24 -4.45
C LYS A 91 2.61 13.99 -5.94
N ASP A 92 3.64 13.24 -6.33
CA ASP A 92 3.90 12.92 -7.73
C ASP A 92 3.02 11.77 -8.20
N PHE A 93 2.80 10.77 -7.34
CA PHE A 93 1.91 9.67 -7.62
C PHE A 93 0.43 10.10 -7.76
N GLN A 94 0.02 11.16 -7.07
CA GLN A 94 -1.35 11.69 -7.16
C GLN A 94 -1.71 12.29 -8.52
N LYS A 95 -0.71 12.70 -9.32
CA LYS A 95 -0.93 13.33 -10.62
C LYS A 95 -1.45 12.27 -11.60
N GLY A 96 -2.64 12.49 -12.16
CA GLY A 96 -3.24 11.59 -13.16
C GLY A 96 -4.02 10.40 -12.58
N LEU A 97 -4.19 10.30 -11.25
CA LEU A 97 -5.03 9.26 -10.66
C LEU A 97 -6.51 9.47 -10.97
N SER A 98 -7.23 8.37 -11.23
CA SER A 98 -8.69 8.39 -11.35
C SER A 98 -9.34 8.86 -10.06
N LYS A 99 -10.55 9.44 -10.15
CA LYS A 99 -11.29 9.92 -8.98
C LYS A 99 -11.53 8.81 -7.95
N VAL A 100 -11.79 7.59 -8.42
CA VAL A 100 -11.97 6.41 -7.57
C VAL A 100 -10.69 6.09 -6.80
N PHE A 101 -9.55 6.10 -7.47
CA PHE A 101 -8.26 5.83 -6.82
C PHE A 101 -7.88 6.95 -5.84
N GLN A 102 -8.18 8.21 -6.17
CA GLN A 102 -7.98 9.33 -5.25
C GLN A 102 -8.78 9.17 -3.95
N ILE A 103 -10.01 8.67 -4.03
CA ILE A 103 -10.82 8.35 -2.84
C ILE A 103 -10.14 7.24 -2.03
N LYS A 104 -9.76 6.12 -2.68
CA LYS A 104 -9.10 4.99 -2.01
C LYS A 104 -7.82 5.44 -1.30
N LEU A 105 -6.99 6.25 -1.97
CA LEU A 105 -5.77 6.81 -1.40
C LEU A 105 -6.06 7.74 -0.21
N ALA A 106 -7.08 8.59 -0.30
CA ALA A 106 -7.47 9.46 0.81
C ALA A 106 -7.94 8.65 2.04
N VAL A 107 -8.67 7.54 1.82
CA VAL A 107 -9.07 6.62 2.89
C VAL A 107 -7.86 5.92 3.51
N ALA A 108 -6.90 5.47 2.70
CA ALA A 108 -5.67 4.84 3.19
C ALA A 108 -4.85 5.80 4.08
N ILE A 109 -4.72 7.07 3.68
CA ILE A 109 -4.05 8.09 4.48
C ILE A 109 -4.79 8.35 5.80
N ASP A 110 -6.13 8.39 5.78
CA ASP A 110 -6.93 8.54 7.01
C ASP A 110 -6.70 7.39 7.99
N LEU A 111 -6.63 6.15 7.50
CA LEU A 111 -6.32 4.98 8.32
C LEU A 111 -4.89 5.04 8.88
N ALA A 112 -3.91 5.34 8.03
CA ALA A 112 -2.52 5.46 8.42
C ALA A 112 -2.31 6.55 9.49
N LYS A 113 -3.02 7.69 9.39
CA LYS A 113 -3.00 8.74 10.42
C LYS A 113 -3.49 8.23 11.77
N LYS A 114 -4.53 7.40 11.80
CA LYS A 114 -5.03 6.80 13.03
C LYS A 114 -4.02 5.84 13.63
N ASP A 115 -3.35 5.03 12.82
CA ASP A 115 -2.27 4.15 13.31
C ASP A 115 -1.10 4.96 13.88
N HIS A 116 -0.77 6.11 13.30
CA HIS A 116 0.29 7.01 13.80
C HIS A 116 -0.09 7.78 15.07
N GLN A 117 -1.39 7.96 15.34
CA GLN A 117 -1.87 8.62 16.56
C GLN A 117 -2.05 7.63 17.72
N ASN A 118 -2.25 6.35 17.42
CA ASN A 118 -2.49 5.29 18.39
C ASN A 118 -1.25 4.44 18.71
N GLY A 119 -0.08 4.78 18.16
CA GLY A 119 1.19 4.08 18.38
C GLY A 119 2.31 5.03 18.76
#